data_AF-A0A4Y7NIM6-F1
#
_entry.id   AF-A0A4Y7NIM6-F1
#
_cell.length_a   1.000
_cell.length_b   1.000
_cell.length_c   1.000
_cell.angle_alpha   90.00
_cell.angle_beta   90.00
_cell.angle_gamma   90.00
#
_symmetry.space_group_name_H-M   'P 1'
#
loop_
_entity.id
_entity.type
_entity.pdbx_description
1 polymer ?
#
loop_
_entity_poly.entity_id
_entity_poly.type
_entity_poly.pdbx_seq_one_letter_code
_entity_poly.pdbx_strand_id
1 'polypeptide(L)'
;MTCQTILFVILAFLSIVNANLEQVTDEELEKLIGNEKFVIALFRSETCSECDELEAQLSSIREDLVDSLNAWVVKAVASQLKTNFTATNNPAKPLVVYFRHGIPMLYDGPLNDEVMIDTFVQNQESGVTHLNDDSFEHLTQAASGATTGDWFVMFYRDDCDPCLKFLAKWEYIATQLKGRINLAKVNIMADGISTGSRFFVEQVPTYLFFRQGKVYQYSLDNYETQAFKDFALGWYKNAPSKSVPVPKTPFDELVDRSVFVLKENPLILPVAGGALLLILIVTLIKSLKGTKPEKTTKAKKNTKKAD
;
A
#
# COMPACT_ATOMS: atom_id res chain seq x y z
N MET A 1 29.62 26.26 -29.92
CA MET A 1 28.51 25.50 -29.28
C MET A 1 27.44 25.10 -30.31
N THR A 2 27.82 24.59 -31.49
CA THR A 2 26.85 24.25 -32.54
C THR A 2 27.20 23.01 -33.37
N CYS A 3 28.31 22.32 -33.09
CA CYS A 3 28.71 21.14 -33.88
C CYS A 3 28.28 19.81 -33.22
N GLN A 4 28.21 19.76 -31.89
CA GLN A 4 27.97 18.51 -31.14
C GLN A 4 26.48 18.13 -31.04
N THR A 5 25.58 19.12 -31.08
CA THR A 5 24.13 18.90 -31.16
C THR A 5 23.69 18.46 -32.55
N ILE A 6 24.37 18.91 -33.61
CA ILE A 6 24.06 18.52 -34.99
C ILE A 6 24.46 17.06 -35.24
N LEU A 7 25.54 16.57 -34.62
CA LEU A 7 25.98 15.17 -34.77
C LEU A 7 24.98 14.18 -34.17
N PHE A 8 24.32 14.52 -33.06
CA PHE A 8 23.24 13.70 -32.47
C PHE A 8 21.95 13.75 -33.29
N VAL A 9 21.62 14.90 -33.89
CA VAL A 9 20.41 15.03 -34.74
C VAL A 9 20.58 14.32 -36.09
N ILE A 10 21.80 14.23 -36.62
CA ILE A 10 22.06 13.48 -37.87
C ILE A 10 22.02 11.95 -37.65
N LEU A 11 22.37 11.47 -36.45
CA LEU A 11 22.16 10.06 -36.08
C LEU A 11 20.68 9.69 -35.93
N ALA A 12 19.81 10.66 -35.67
CA ALA A 12 18.36 10.43 -35.56
C ALA A 12 17.63 10.33 -36.91
N PHE A 13 18.26 10.71 -38.03
CA PHE A 13 17.59 10.75 -39.35
C PHE A 13 18.04 9.64 -40.33
N LEU A 14 18.81 8.67 -39.85
CA LEU A 14 19.34 7.56 -40.63
C LEU A 14 19.12 6.21 -39.93
N SER A 15 17.97 6.02 -39.29
CA SER A 15 17.48 4.69 -38.99
C SER A 15 16.52 4.27 -40.09
N ILE A 16 17.11 3.57 -41.06
CA ILE A 16 16.42 2.63 -41.94
C ILE A 16 15.42 1.83 -41.09
N VAL A 17 14.24 1.57 -41.65
CA VAL A 17 13.20 0.68 -41.11
C VAL A 17 13.81 -0.70 -40.85
N ASN A 18 14.50 -0.86 -39.73
CA ASN A 18 14.81 -2.17 -39.20
C ASN A 18 13.52 -2.62 -38.54
N ALA A 19 12.93 -3.68 -39.08
CA ALA A 19 11.79 -4.38 -38.49
C ALA A 19 12.10 -5.01 -37.11
N ASN A 20 13.28 -4.72 -36.54
CA ASN A 20 13.77 -5.27 -35.28
C ASN A 20 13.94 -4.15 -34.26
N LEU A 21 13.61 -4.46 -33.01
CA LEU A 21 13.85 -3.57 -31.87
C LEU A 21 15.34 -3.31 -31.69
N GLU A 22 15.67 -2.12 -31.19
CA GLU A 22 17.04 -1.75 -30.84
C GLU A 22 17.54 -2.61 -29.68
N GLN A 23 18.68 -3.29 -29.86
CA GLN A 23 19.30 -4.09 -28.81
C GLN A 23 20.20 -3.22 -27.94
N VAL A 24 20.01 -3.30 -26.62
CA VAL A 24 20.78 -2.57 -25.61
C VAL A 24 21.49 -3.52 -24.65
N THR A 25 22.64 -3.10 -24.10
CA THR A 25 23.31 -3.83 -23.00
C THR A 25 22.64 -3.56 -21.66
N ASP A 26 23.02 -4.32 -20.63
CA ASP A 26 22.50 -4.12 -19.26
C ASP A 26 22.83 -2.72 -18.75
N GLU A 27 24.04 -2.20 -18.99
CA GLU A 27 24.46 -0.87 -18.56
C GLU A 27 23.73 0.26 -19.31
N GLU A 28 23.42 0.04 -20.59
CA GLU A 28 22.65 0.98 -21.39
C GLU A 28 21.19 1.00 -20.94
N LEU A 29 20.60 -0.17 -20.68
CA LEU A 29 19.24 -0.29 -20.19
C LEU A 29 19.08 0.35 -18.81
N GLU A 30 20.02 0.17 -17.88
CA GLU A 30 20.00 0.85 -16.58
C GLU A 30 20.05 2.37 -16.72
N LYS A 31 20.87 2.89 -17.64
CA LYS A 31 20.92 4.33 -17.93
C LYS A 31 19.61 4.84 -18.52
N LEU A 32 18.98 4.09 -19.42
CA LEU A 32 17.67 4.44 -19.97
C LEU A 32 16.63 4.48 -18.86
N ILE A 33 16.54 3.45 -18.02
CA ILE A 33 15.60 3.37 -16.90
C ILE A 33 15.79 4.52 -15.90
N GLY A 34 17.05 4.93 -15.66
CA GLY A 34 17.37 6.02 -14.73
C GLY A 34 17.14 7.44 -15.26
N ASN A 35 17.20 7.64 -16.58
CA ASN A 35 17.13 8.98 -17.18
C ASN A 35 15.81 9.26 -17.89
N GLU A 36 15.17 8.24 -18.44
CA GLU A 36 13.99 8.37 -19.28
C GLU A 36 12.72 8.06 -18.48
N LYS A 37 11.63 8.73 -18.83
CA LYS A 37 10.35 8.55 -18.11
C LYS A 37 9.71 7.20 -18.39
N PHE A 38 9.77 6.76 -19.65
CA PHE A 38 9.06 5.59 -20.15
C PHE A 38 10.00 4.74 -20.99
N VAL A 39 10.25 3.52 -20.52
CA VAL A 39 11.10 2.53 -21.21
C VAL A 39 10.35 1.22 -21.25
N ILE A 40 10.15 0.65 -22.43
CA ILE A 40 9.54 -0.65 -22.66
C ILE A 40 10.65 -1.57 -23.15
N ALA A 41 11.01 -2.54 -22.31
CA ALA A 41 12.09 -3.46 -22.59
C ALA A 41 11.55 -4.88 -22.80
N LEU A 42 11.88 -5.46 -23.95
CA LEU A 42 11.72 -6.89 -24.21
C LEU A 42 12.94 -7.65 -23.69
N PHE A 43 12.76 -8.50 -22.69
CA PHE A 43 13.78 -9.42 -22.21
C PHE A 43 13.62 -10.78 -22.89
N ARG A 44 14.65 -11.21 -23.65
CA ARG A 44 14.68 -12.51 -24.33
C ARG A 44 15.97 -13.28 -24.06
N SER A 45 15.90 -14.61 -24.13
CA SER A 45 17.10 -15.45 -24.22
C SER A 45 17.65 -15.45 -25.66
N GLU A 46 18.90 -15.86 -25.81
CA GLU A 46 19.51 -16.08 -27.14
C GLU A 46 18.75 -17.18 -27.90
N THR A 47 18.47 -18.28 -27.22
CA THR A 47 17.68 -19.40 -27.73
C THR A 47 16.25 -19.27 -27.24
N CYS A 48 15.37 -18.76 -28.10
CA CYS A 48 13.97 -18.57 -27.76
C CYS A 48 13.09 -18.76 -29.00
N SER A 49 12.30 -19.83 -29.00
CA SER A 49 11.37 -20.14 -30.10
C SER A 49 10.09 -19.30 -30.07
N GLU A 50 9.71 -18.77 -28.90
CA GLU A 50 8.46 -18.01 -28.69
C GLU A 50 8.70 -16.48 -28.61
N CYS A 51 9.94 -16.02 -28.73
CA CYS A 51 10.28 -14.60 -28.61
C CYS A 51 9.95 -13.79 -29.86
N ASP A 52 9.95 -14.44 -31.03
CA ASP A 52 9.86 -13.73 -32.30
C ASP A 52 8.46 -13.14 -32.52
N GLU A 53 7.40 -13.81 -32.03
CA GLU A 53 6.03 -13.28 -32.05
C GLU A 53 5.90 -12.02 -31.19
N LEU A 54 6.44 -12.05 -29.96
CA LEU A 54 6.38 -10.92 -29.03
C LEU A 54 7.25 -9.74 -29.51
N GLU A 55 8.42 -10.03 -30.09
CA GLU A 55 9.29 -9.02 -30.70
C GLU A 55 8.63 -8.37 -31.92
N ALA A 56 7.99 -9.17 -32.79
CA ALA A 56 7.24 -8.65 -33.93
C ALA A 56 6.08 -7.74 -33.49
N GLN A 57 5.33 -8.14 -32.46
CA GLN A 57 4.24 -7.34 -31.90
C GLN A 57 4.74 -6.00 -31.33
N LEU A 58 5.83 -6.00 -30.58
CA LEU A 58 6.40 -4.76 -30.05
C LEU A 58 6.98 -3.87 -31.15
N SER A 59 7.51 -4.48 -32.21
CA SER A 59 8.03 -3.77 -33.38
C SER A 59 6.90 -3.09 -34.17
N SER A 60 5.74 -3.75 -34.32
CA SER A 60 4.59 -3.17 -35.03
C SER A 60 4.00 -1.96 -34.32
N ILE A 61 3.95 -1.96 -32.98
CA ILE A 61 3.40 -0.83 -32.19
C ILE A 61 4.44 0.22 -31.79
N ARG A 62 5.70 0.06 -32.19
CA ARG A 62 6.80 0.92 -31.74
C ARG A 62 6.56 2.40 -32.07
N GLU A 63 6.11 2.70 -33.28
CA GLU A 63 5.85 4.08 -33.72
C GLU A 63 4.73 4.71 -32.89
N ASP A 64 3.61 3.99 -32.68
CA ASP A 64 2.48 4.46 -31.87
C ASP A 64 2.87 4.74 -30.41
N LEU A 65 3.74 3.91 -29.83
CA LEU A 65 4.25 4.08 -28.47
C LEU A 65 5.20 5.26 -28.35
N VAL A 66 6.06 5.48 -29.35
CA VAL A 66 6.95 6.65 -29.41
C VAL A 66 6.10 7.92 -29.54
N ASP A 67 5.09 7.93 -30.41
CA ASP A 67 4.24 9.11 -30.62
C ASP A 67 3.34 9.42 -29.42
N SER A 68 2.79 8.38 -28.78
CA SER A 68 1.83 8.55 -27.68
C SER A 68 2.48 8.79 -26.32
N LEU A 69 3.62 8.15 -26.06
CA LEU A 69 4.29 8.17 -24.75
C LEU A 69 5.66 8.84 -24.77
N ASN A 70 6.26 9.05 -25.94
CA ASN A 70 7.69 9.32 -26.07
C ASN A 70 8.51 8.24 -25.32
N ALA A 71 8.08 6.99 -25.46
CA ALA A 71 8.68 5.84 -24.79
C ALA A 71 9.82 5.25 -25.61
N TRP A 72 10.87 4.80 -24.93
CA TRP A 72 11.93 4.01 -25.54
C TRP A 72 11.49 2.56 -25.64
N VAL A 73 11.48 1.97 -26.84
CA VAL A 73 11.13 0.56 -27.05
C VAL A 73 12.37 -0.19 -27.51
N VAL A 74 12.90 -1.05 -26.64
CA VAL A 74 14.20 -1.71 -26.80
C VAL A 74 14.11 -3.20 -26.47
N LYS A 75 15.12 -3.97 -26.86
CA LYS A 75 15.30 -5.38 -26.46
C LYS A 75 16.62 -5.59 -25.71
N ALA A 76 16.57 -6.46 -24.71
CA ALA A 76 17.71 -6.90 -23.94
C ALA A 76 17.84 -8.43 -24.09
N VAL A 77 18.94 -8.87 -24.71
CA VAL A 77 19.21 -10.29 -25.00
C VAL A 77 20.14 -10.85 -23.94
N ALA A 78 19.76 -11.97 -23.31
CA ALA A 78 20.53 -12.64 -22.25
C ALA A 78 20.89 -11.73 -21.05
N SER A 79 20.09 -10.70 -20.81
CA SER A 79 20.27 -9.75 -19.70
C SER A 79 20.13 -10.41 -18.34
N GLN A 80 21.02 -10.05 -17.41
CA GLN A 80 20.94 -10.51 -16.02
C GLN A 80 19.76 -9.87 -15.27
N LEU A 81 19.36 -8.67 -15.70
CA LEU A 81 18.25 -7.91 -15.10
C LEU A 81 16.91 -8.63 -15.23
N LYS A 82 16.76 -9.54 -16.21
CA LYS A 82 15.58 -10.39 -16.37
C LYS A 82 15.21 -11.11 -15.06
N THR A 83 16.23 -11.56 -14.32
CA THR A 83 16.04 -12.31 -13.07
C THR A 83 15.33 -11.49 -11.99
N ASN A 84 15.42 -10.15 -12.03
CA ASN A 84 14.77 -9.26 -11.07
C ASN A 84 13.25 -9.17 -11.25
N PHE A 85 12.67 -9.75 -12.30
CA PHE A 85 11.23 -9.64 -12.60
C PHE A 85 10.51 -10.99 -12.65
N THR A 86 11.23 -12.09 -12.41
CA THR A 86 10.65 -13.44 -12.44
C THR A 86 11.21 -14.31 -11.33
N ALA A 87 10.31 -14.97 -10.60
CA ALA A 87 10.65 -15.99 -9.63
C ALA A 87 10.79 -17.38 -10.27
N THR A 88 10.27 -17.57 -11.48
CA THR A 88 10.27 -18.87 -12.15
C THR A 88 11.54 -19.06 -12.96
N ASN A 89 12.25 -20.16 -12.72
CA ASN A 89 13.43 -20.61 -13.47
C ASN A 89 13.09 -21.10 -14.88
N ASN A 90 12.17 -20.44 -15.61
CA ASN A 90 12.00 -20.67 -17.03
C ASN A 90 12.78 -19.59 -17.80
N PRO A 91 14.10 -19.78 -18.02
CA PRO A 91 14.94 -18.79 -18.68
C PRO A 91 14.53 -18.53 -20.13
N ALA A 92 13.75 -19.43 -20.74
CA ALA A 92 13.33 -19.32 -22.13
C ALA A 92 12.11 -18.40 -22.35
N LYS A 93 11.24 -18.20 -21.34
CA LYS A 93 10.03 -17.38 -21.52
C LYS A 93 10.41 -15.89 -21.72
N PRO A 94 10.02 -15.24 -22.83
CA PRO A 94 10.20 -13.81 -22.98
C PRO A 94 9.32 -13.03 -22.00
N LEU A 95 9.75 -11.82 -21.65
CA LEU A 95 8.94 -10.92 -20.84
C LEU A 95 9.10 -9.48 -21.29
N VAL A 96 8.01 -8.72 -21.20
CA VAL A 96 7.98 -7.29 -21.52
C VAL A 96 7.81 -6.53 -20.22
N VAL A 97 8.76 -5.67 -19.90
CA VAL A 97 8.68 -4.80 -18.72
C VAL A 97 8.56 -3.37 -19.17
N TYR A 98 7.50 -2.72 -18.72
CA TYR A 98 7.28 -1.29 -18.88
C TYR A 98 7.77 -0.58 -17.62
N PHE A 99 8.87 0.16 -17.75
CA PHE A 99 9.41 1.03 -16.71
C PHE A 99 8.79 2.42 -16.86
N ARG A 100 8.10 2.85 -15.80
CA ARG A 100 7.49 4.17 -15.68
C ARG A 100 8.11 4.90 -14.49
N HIS A 101 8.89 5.94 -14.76
CA HIS A 101 9.68 6.65 -13.74
C HIS A 101 10.56 5.69 -12.91
N GLY A 102 11.18 4.72 -13.57
CA GLY A 102 11.97 3.66 -12.92
C GLY A 102 11.17 2.54 -12.26
N ILE A 103 9.84 2.64 -12.15
CA ILE A 103 8.99 1.61 -11.55
C ILE A 103 8.65 0.56 -12.61
N PRO A 104 9.04 -0.72 -12.41
CA PRO A 104 8.79 -1.78 -13.39
C PRO A 104 7.34 -2.28 -13.32
N MET A 105 6.74 -2.56 -14.47
CA MET A 105 5.48 -3.27 -14.61
C MET A 105 5.63 -4.39 -15.64
N LEU A 106 5.39 -5.63 -15.23
CA LEU A 106 5.49 -6.81 -16.09
C LEU A 106 4.20 -6.97 -16.90
N TYR A 107 4.24 -6.81 -18.22
CA TYR A 107 3.08 -7.06 -19.06
C TYR A 107 2.78 -8.57 -19.14
N ASP A 108 1.60 -8.97 -18.68
CA ASP A 108 1.09 -10.36 -18.70
C ASP A 108 -0.29 -10.43 -19.37
N GLY A 109 -0.47 -9.61 -20.42
CA GLY A 109 -1.70 -9.48 -21.20
C GLY A 109 -1.65 -10.25 -22.53
N PRO A 110 -2.75 -10.24 -23.30
CA PRO A 110 -2.81 -10.88 -24.61
C PRO A 110 -1.92 -10.15 -25.65
N LEU A 111 -1.40 -10.88 -26.62
CA LEU A 111 -0.66 -10.30 -27.75
C LEU A 111 -1.64 -9.67 -28.75
N ASN A 112 -1.98 -8.42 -28.50
CA ASN A 112 -2.86 -7.63 -29.34
C ASN A 112 -2.41 -6.16 -29.29
N ASP A 113 -2.27 -5.53 -30.45
CA ASP A 113 -1.72 -4.18 -30.59
C ASP A 113 -2.49 -3.16 -29.74
N GLU A 114 -3.80 -3.09 -29.94
CA GLU A 114 -4.70 -2.15 -29.26
C GLU A 114 -4.65 -2.33 -27.74
N VAL A 115 -4.79 -3.57 -27.26
CA VAL A 115 -4.77 -3.87 -25.83
C VAL A 115 -3.40 -3.54 -25.22
N MET A 116 -2.30 -3.82 -25.92
CA MET A 116 -0.95 -3.55 -25.43
C MET A 116 -0.66 -2.05 -25.36
N ILE A 117 -0.98 -1.30 -26.43
CA ILE A 117 -0.86 0.16 -26.48
C ILE A 117 -1.70 0.79 -25.36
N ASP A 118 -2.98 0.45 -25.28
CA ASP A 118 -3.89 0.97 -24.24
C ASP A 118 -3.36 0.68 -22.84
N THR A 119 -2.82 -0.53 -22.61
CA THR A 119 -2.26 -0.89 -21.32
C THR A 119 -1.09 0.03 -20.95
N PHE A 120 -0.19 0.35 -21.87
CA PHE A 120 0.95 1.22 -21.59
C PHE A 120 0.52 2.70 -21.46
N VAL A 121 -0.36 3.17 -22.34
CA VAL A 121 -0.87 4.55 -22.35
C VAL A 121 -1.66 4.88 -21.10
N GLN A 122 -2.52 3.97 -20.63
CA GLN A 122 -3.39 4.20 -19.47
C GLN A 122 -2.69 4.02 -18.11
N ASN A 123 -1.45 3.50 -18.09
CA ASN A 123 -0.73 3.14 -16.86
C ASN A 123 0.67 3.77 -16.82
N GLN A 124 0.73 5.08 -17.10
CA GLN A 124 1.93 5.92 -16.97
C GLN A 124 2.39 6.13 -15.52
N GLU A 125 1.47 6.00 -14.56
CA GLU A 125 1.74 6.10 -13.13
C GLU A 125 1.62 4.73 -12.45
N SER A 126 2.27 4.56 -11.30
CA SER A 126 2.12 3.35 -10.49
C SER A 126 0.66 3.16 -10.07
N GLY A 127 0.16 1.93 -10.27
CA GLY A 127 -1.15 1.53 -9.78
C GLY A 127 -1.14 1.07 -8.33
N VAL A 128 0.05 0.91 -7.74
CA VAL A 128 0.26 0.39 -6.39
C VAL A 128 0.56 1.53 -5.43
N THR A 129 -0.34 1.75 -4.47
CA THR A 129 -0.14 2.77 -3.44
C THR A 129 0.84 2.27 -2.38
N HIS A 130 1.85 3.06 -2.05
CA HIS A 130 2.68 2.79 -0.88
C HIS A 130 1.93 3.26 0.38
N LEU A 131 1.69 2.33 1.30
CA LEU A 131 1.07 2.59 2.59
C LEU A 131 2.11 2.40 3.69
N ASN A 132 1.97 3.21 4.73
CA ASN A 132 2.82 3.22 5.91
C ASN A 132 1.96 3.36 7.18
N ASP A 133 2.60 3.40 8.34
CA ASP A 133 1.92 3.41 9.64
C ASP A 133 0.95 4.59 9.82
N ASP A 134 1.23 5.73 9.19
CA ASP A 134 0.38 6.93 9.27
C ASP A 134 -0.74 6.93 8.22
N SER A 135 -0.47 6.43 7.01
CA SER A 135 -1.38 6.50 5.87
C SER A 135 -2.33 5.31 5.76
N PHE A 136 -1.96 4.14 6.31
CA PHE A 136 -2.71 2.90 6.14
C PHE A 136 -4.17 3.06 6.58
N GLU A 137 -4.42 3.45 7.83
CA GLU A 137 -5.80 3.59 8.31
C GLU A 137 -6.52 4.77 7.69
N HIS A 138 -5.81 5.88 7.48
CA HIS A 138 -6.41 7.07 6.90
C HIS A 138 -6.96 6.79 5.49
N LEU A 139 -6.16 6.11 4.65
CA LEU A 139 -6.53 5.80 3.28
C LEU A 139 -7.46 4.59 3.19
N THR A 140 -7.17 3.50 3.91
CA THR A 140 -7.93 2.25 3.74
C THR A 140 -9.23 2.23 4.52
N GLN A 141 -9.31 2.94 5.66
CA GLN A 141 -10.42 2.86 6.62
C GLN A 141 -10.75 1.40 7.00
N ALA A 142 -9.73 0.53 7.05
CA ALA A 142 -9.89 -0.91 7.19
C ALA A 142 -10.61 -1.32 8.48
N ALA A 143 -10.33 -0.64 9.61
CA ALA A 143 -10.93 -0.99 10.91
C ALA A 143 -12.40 -0.57 11.04
N SER A 144 -12.79 0.58 10.47
CA SER A 144 -14.17 1.08 10.55
C SER A 144 -15.12 0.33 9.63
N GLY A 145 -14.58 -0.38 8.62
CA GLY A 145 -15.35 -1.07 7.58
C GLY A 145 -15.97 -0.12 6.55
N ALA A 146 -15.81 1.20 6.73
CA ALA A 146 -16.15 2.23 5.75
C ALA A 146 -14.98 2.45 4.78
N THR A 147 -14.45 1.35 4.23
CA THR A 147 -13.25 1.39 3.39
C THR A 147 -13.48 2.28 2.17
N THR A 148 -12.45 3.00 1.72
CA THR A 148 -12.46 3.82 0.48
C THR A 148 -12.46 2.98 -0.81
N GLY A 149 -13.17 1.85 -0.77
CA GLY A 149 -13.04 0.75 -1.71
C GLY A 149 -12.42 -0.48 -1.06
N ASP A 150 -12.39 -1.59 -1.79
CA ASP A 150 -11.70 -2.80 -1.37
C ASP A 150 -10.19 -2.63 -1.60
N TRP A 151 -9.36 -3.11 -0.69
CA TRP A 151 -7.89 -2.95 -0.76
C TRP A 151 -7.20 -4.30 -0.78
N PHE A 152 -6.26 -4.51 -1.70
CA PHE A 152 -5.39 -5.67 -1.72
C PHE A 152 -3.95 -5.23 -1.47
N VAL A 153 -3.38 -5.63 -0.33
CA VAL A 153 -2.13 -5.09 0.18
C VAL A 153 -1.06 -6.17 0.24
N MET A 154 0.08 -5.91 -0.37
CA MET A 154 1.30 -6.71 -0.27
C MET A 154 2.18 -6.20 0.88
N PHE A 155 2.39 -7.02 1.89
CA PHE A 155 3.36 -6.77 2.95
C PHE A 155 4.71 -7.36 2.54
N TYR A 156 5.76 -6.54 2.58
CA TYR A 156 7.08 -6.89 2.07
C TYR A 156 8.21 -6.34 2.93
N ARG A 157 9.45 -6.68 2.54
CA ARG A 157 10.71 -6.14 3.05
C ARG A 157 11.66 -5.84 1.89
N ASP A 158 12.58 -4.91 2.08
CA ASP A 158 13.57 -4.56 1.05
C ASP A 158 14.60 -5.68 0.84
N ASP A 159 14.87 -6.49 1.86
CA ASP A 159 15.77 -7.65 1.83
C ASP A 159 15.02 -8.98 1.55
N CYS A 160 13.95 -8.91 0.76
CA CYS A 160 13.15 -10.06 0.34
C CYS A 160 13.20 -10.18 -1.19
N ASP A 161 14.11 -11.02 -1.70
CA ASP A 161 14.26 -11.27 -3.14
C ASP A 161 12.95 -11.72 -3.84
N PRO A 162 12.14 -12.65 -3.28
CA PRO A 162 10.85 -12.99 -3.87
C PRO A 162 9.88 -11.80 -3.92
N CYS A 163 9.93 -10.91 -2.92
CA CYS A 163 9.11 -9.72 -2.88
C CYS A 163 9.49 -8.76 -4.01
N LEU A 164 10.78 -8.47 -4.16
CA LEU A 164 11.31 -7.58 -5.20
C LEU A 164 10.96 -8.11 -6.60
N LYS A 165 11.14 -9.41 -6.83
CA LYS A 165 10.79 -10.07 -8.09
C LYS A 165 9.31 -10.00 -8.43
N PHE A 166 8.46 -10.00 -7.41
CA PHE A 166 7.01 -9.94 -7.61
C PHE A 166 6.48 -8.52 -7.81
N LEU A 167 7.24 -7.46 -7.49
CA LEU A 167 6.79 -6.07 -7.58
C LEU A 167 6.28 -5.71 -8.98
N ALA A 168 7.02 -6.07 -10.04
CA ALA A 168 6.62 -5.77 -11.40
C ALA A 168 5.30 -6.45 -11.80
N LYS A 169 5.08 -7.68 -11.32
CA LYS A 169 3.82 -8.40 -11.52
C LYS A 169 2.70 -7.79 -10.68
N TRP A 170 2.98 -7.37 -9.45
CA TRP A 170 2.03 -6.68 -8.58
C TRP A 170 1.52 -5.37 -9.19
N GLU A 171 2.43 -4.60 -9.79
CA GLU A 171 2.13 -3.40 -10.57
C GLU A 171 1.21 -3.70 -11.76
N TYR A 172 1.39 -4.84 -12.43
CA TYR A 172 0.49 -5.24 -13.51
C TYR A 172 -0.88 -5.65 -13.00
N ILE A 173 -0.96 -6.46 -11.94
CA ILE A 173 -2.24 -6.80 -11.29
C ILE A 173 -3.01 -5.53 -10.93
N ALA A 174 -2.33 -4.47 -10.51
CA ALA A 174 -2.96 -3.19 -10.17
C ALA A 174 -3.66 -2.56 -11.37
N THR A 175 -3.07 -2.64 -12.57
CA THR A 175 -3.72 -2.18 -13.80
C THR A 175 -5.00 -2.95 -14.11
N GLN A 176 -5.02 -4.25 -13.81
CA GLN A 176 -6.12 -5.15 -14.13
C GLN A 176 -7.32 -4.98 -13.17
N LEU A 177 -7.05 -4.50 -11.96
CA LEU A 177 -8.06 -4.27 -10.92
C LEU A 177 -8.39 -2.79 -10.72
N LYS A 178 -7.80 -1.90 -11.53
CA LYS A 178 -7.99 -0.45 -11.50
C LYS A 178 -9.47 -0.10 -11.54
N GLY A 179 -9.89 0.79 -10.63
CA GLY A 179 -11.27 1.23 -10.48
C GLY A 179 -12.22 0.23 -9.79
N ARG A 180 -11.75 -0.98 -9.46
CA ARG A 180 -12.53 -1.98 -8.70
C ARG A 180 -11.94 -2.26 -7.33
N ILE A 181 -10.62 -2.45 -7.27
CA ILE A 181 -9.88 -2.80 -6.06
C ILE A 181 -8.56 -2.02 -6.06
N ASN A 182 -8.26 -1.36 -4.95
CA ASN A 182 -7.03 -0.60 -4.79
C ASN A 182 -5.90 -1.55 -4.39
N LEU A 183 -4.76 -1.50 -5.11
CA LEU A 183 -3.58 -2.26 -4.74
C LEU A 183 -2.61 -1.39 -3.96
N ALA A 184 -1.98 -2.00 -2.95
CA ALA A 184 -1.00 -1.31 -2.14
C ALA A 184 0.16 -2.22 -1.73
N LYS A 185 1.20 -1.60 -1.19
CA LYS A 185 2.33 -2.27 -0.57
C LYS A 185 2.70 -1.60 0.76
N VAL A 186 3.15 -2.39 1.72
CA VAL A 186 3.59 -1.93 3.06
C VAL A 186 4.93 -2.60 3.39
N ASN A 187 5.94 -1.81 3.74
CA ASN A 187 7.23 -2.34 4.18
C ASN A 187 7.24 -2.55 5.70
N ILE A 188 7.26 -3.81 6.14
CA ILE A 188 7.14 -4.15 7.57
C ILE A 188 8.41 -3.92 8.39
N MET A 189 9.53 -3.57 7.76
CA MET A 189 10.81 -3.28 8.42
C MET A 189 11.26 -1.83 8.28
N ALA A 190 10.53 -1.01 7.51
CA ALA A 190 10.81 0.41 7.33
C ALA A 190 9.73 1.28 7.99
N ASP A 191 8.71 1.68 7.23
CA ASP A 191 7.69 2.65 7.66
C ASP A 191 6.32 2.03 7.93
N GLY A 192 6.20 0.71 7.82
CA GLY A 192 4.99 -0.07 8.07
C GLY A 192 5.12 -1.05 9.25
N ILE A 193 6.00 -0.78 10.22
CA ILE A 193 6.33 -1.71 11.31
C ILE A 193 5.11 -1.94 12.20
N SER A 194 4.45 -0.87 12.62
CA SER A 194 3.25 -0.94 13.47
C SER A 194 2.10 -1.62 12.74
N THR A 195 1.93 -1.31 11.46
CA THR A 195 0.91 -1.91 10.59
C THR A 195 1.16 -3.41 10.42
N GLY A 196 2.39 -3.82 10.09
CA GLY A 196 2.76 -5.22 9.98
C GLY A 196 2.52 -6.00 11.28
N SER A 197 2.94 -5.43 12.41
CA SER A 197 2.72 -5.99 13.75
C SER A 197 1.22 -6.14 14.06
N ARG A 198 0.42 -5.11 13.78
CA ARG A 198 -1.03 -5.12 14.00
C ARG A 198 -1.75 -6.23 13.23
N PHE A 199 -1.31 -6.54 12.01
CA PHE A 199 -1.87 -7.63 11.21
C PHE A 199 -1.16 -8.97 11.41
N PHE A 200 -0.25 -9.08 12.39
CA PHE A 200 0.52 -10.29 12.69
C PHE A 200 1.30 -10.82 11.48
N VAL A 201 1.86 -9.92 10.68
CA VAL A 201 2.66 -10.28 9.50
C VAL A 201 4.10 -10.53 9.93
N GLU A 202 4.43 -11.79 10.15
CA GLU A 202 5.80 -12.22 10.51
C GLU A 202 6.63 -12.67 9.30
N GLN A 203 5.97 -13.19 8.26
CA GLN A 203 6.59 -13.72 7.05
C GLN A 203 6.20 -12.87 5.83
N VAL A 204 7.13 -12.73 4.88
CA VAL A 204 6.94 -11.95 3.65
C VAL A 204 7.36 -12.77 2.42
N PRO A 205 6.74 -12.56 1.24
CA PRO A 205 5.60 -11.66 1.02
C PRO A 205 4.30 -12.22 1.62
N THR A 206 3.47 -11.34 2.16
CA THR A 206 2.10 -11.69 2.62
C THR A 206 1.10 -10.78 1.92
N TYR A 207 0.03 -11.36 1.35
CA TYR A 207 -1.00 -10.59 0.65
C TYR A 207 -2.32 -10.65 1.41
N LEU A 208 -2.81 -9.48 1.83
CA LEU A 208 -4.04 -9.34 2.61
C LEU A 208 -5.06 -8.53 1.82
N PHE A 209 -6.23 -9.11 1.63
CA PHE A 209 -7.38 -8.44 1.01
C PHE A 209 -8.33 -7.94 2.09
N PHE A 210 -8.60 -6.64 2.08
CA PHE A 210 -9.45 -5.93 3.03
C PHE A 210 -10.76 -5.55 2.38
N ARG A 211 -11.85 -6.00 2.99
CA ARG A 211 -13.21 -5.73 2.52
C ARG A 211 -14.20 -5.73 3.68
N GLN A 212 -14.95 -4.64 3.83
CA GLN A 212 -16.05 -4.53 4.80
C GLN A 212 -15.66 -4.92 6.23
N GLY A 213 -14.52 -4.40 6.72
CA GLY A 213 -14.03 -4.67 8.08
C GLY A 213 -13.47 -6.08 8.29
N LYS A 214 -13.34 -6.88 7.23
CA LYS A 214 -12.72 -8.21 7.24
C LYS A 214 -11.45 -8.21 6.43
N VAL A 215 -10.51 -9.06 6.85
CA VAL A 215 -9.27 -9.36 6.15
C VAL A 215 -9.23 -10.82 5.73
N TYR A 216 -8.81 -11.06 4.49
CA TYR A 216 -8.66 -12.37 3.87
C TYR A 216 -7.22 -12.52 3.40
N GLN A 217 -6.54 -13.56 3.85
CA GLN A 217 -5.16 -13.83 3.44
C GLN A 217 -5.15 -14.64 2.14
N TYR A 218 -4.31 -14.25 1.18
CA TYR A 218 -3.99 -15.09 0.04
C TYR A 218 -3.04 -16.21 0.49
N SER A 219 -3.48 -17.45 0.39
CA SER A 219 -2.72 -18.63 0.85
C SER A 219 -2.60 -19.72 -0.22
N LEU A 220 -2.75 -19.36 -1.50
CA LEU A 220 -2.62 -20.28 -2.63
C LEU A 220 -1.17 -20.33 -3.11
N ASP A 221 -0.72 -21.50 -3.56
CA ASP A 221 0.64 -21.70 -4.12
C ASP A 221 0.77 -21.23 -5.58
N ASN A 222 -0.27 -20.59 -6.13
CA ASN A 222 -0.26 -20.06 -7.49
C ASN A 222 0.07 -18.56 -7.46
N TYR A 223 1.18 -18.16 -8.08
CA TYR A 223 1.62 -16.76 -8.13
C TYR A 223 1.44 -16.10 -9.51
N GLU A 224 0.54 -16.65 -10.33
CA GLU A 224 0.17 -16.04 -11.61
C GLU A 224 -0.80 -14.87 -11.44
N THR A 225 -0.71 -13.90 -12.34
CA THR A 225 -1.54 -12.68 -12.31
C THR A 225 -3.03 -13.01 -12.21
N GLN A 226 -3.47 -14.01 -12.98
CA GLN A 226 -4.88 -14.39 -13.02
C GLN A 226 -5.37 -14.95 -11.67
N ALA A 227 -4.53 -15.67 -10.93
CA ALA A 227 -4.90 -16.22 -9.63
C ALA A 227 -5.17 -15.11 -8.59
N PHE A 228 -4.36 -14.06 -8.58
CA PHE A 228 -4.58 -12.88 -7.74
C PHE A 228 -5.84 -12.11 -8.14
N LYS A 229 -6.10 -11.97 -9.45
CA LYS A 229 -7.33 -11.34 -9.96
C LYS A 229 -8.57 -12.13 -9.51
N ASP A 230 -8.58 -13.45 -9.72
CA ASP A 230 -9.70 -14.32 -9.37
C ASP A 230 -9.96 -14.34 -7.86
N PHE A 231 -8.88 -14.33 -7.07
CA PHE A 231 -8.95 -14.15 -5.62
C PHE A 231 -9.67 -12.86 -5.25
N ALA A 232 -9.18 -11.72 -5.72
CA ALA A 232 -9.70 -10.41 -5.37
C ALA A 232 -11.15 -10.20 -5.87
N LEU A 233 -11.50 -10.74 -7.04
CA LEU A 233 -12.82 -10.58 -7.66
C LEU A 233 -13.90 -11.48 -7.04
N GLY A 234 -13.54 -12.57 -6.36
CA GLY A 234 -14.56 -13.37 -5.69
C GLY A 234 -14.08 -14.58 -4.90
N TRP A 235 -12.94 -15.17 -5.27
CA TRP A 235 -12.49 -16.41 -4.62
C TRP A 235 -12.06 -16.20 -3.16
N TYR A 236 -11.76 -14.96 -2.75
CA TYR A 236 -11.49 -14.61 -1.35
C TYR A 236 -12.58 -15.09 -0.36
N LYS A 237 -13.82 -15.29 -0.82
CA LYS A 237 -14.93 -15.79 0.00
C LYS A 237 -14.71 -17.22 0.52
N ASN A 238 -13.86 -17.99 -0.15
CA ASN A 238 -13.49 -19.35 0.26
C ASN A 238 -12.31 -19.36 1.24
N ALA A 239 -11.63 -18.23 1.43
CA ALA A 239 -10.56 -18.10 2.39
C ALA A 239 -11.12 -17.77 3.79
N PRO A 240 -10.47 -18.22 4.88
CA PRO A 240 -10.87 -17.85 6.22
C PRO A 240 -10.74 -16.34 6.42
N SER A 241 -11.81 -15.71 6.92
CA SER A 241 -11.83 -14.27 7.21
C SER A 241 -11.51 -14.01 8.68
N LYS A 242 -10.69 -13.00 8.96
CA LYS A 242 -10.51 -12.43 10.30
C LYS A 242 -11.10 -11.02 10.34
N SER A 243 -11.57 -10.57 11.51
CA SER A 243 -11.94 -9.16 11.67
C SER A 243 -10.69 -8.29 11.65
N VAL A 244 -10.78 -7.10 11.05
CA VAL A 244 -9.65 -6.16 11.05
C VAL A 244 -9.39 -5.70 12.50
N PRO A 245 -8.19 -5.94 13.06
CA PRO A 245 -7.83 -5.43 14.39
C PRO A 245 -7.86 -3.90 14.37
N VAL A 246 -8.37 -3.25 15.42
CA VAL A 246 -8.41 -1.77 15.50
C VAL A 246 -6.98 -1.25 15.74
N PRO A 247 -6.57 -0.09 15.16
CA PRO A 247 -5.29 0.52 15.53
C PRO A 247 -5.27 0.87 17.03
N LYS A 248 -4.12 0.71 17.69
CA LYS A 248 -3.97 1.18 19.07
C LYS A 248 -4.03 2.70 19.07
N THR A 249 -4.96 3.28 19.82
CA THR A 249 -5.06 4.73 19.97
C THR A 249 -4.07 5.23 21.03
N PRO A 250 -3.68 6.52 21.01
CA PRO A 250 -2.89 7.12 22.10
C PRO A 250 -3.58 7.01 23.46
N PHE A 251 -4.92 6.94 23.46
CA PHE A 251 -5.69 6.68 24.69
C PHE A 251 -5.52 5.24 25.18
N ASP A 252 -5.40 4.27 24.28
CA ASP A 252 -5.16 2.87 24.66
C ASP A 252 -3.80 2.71 25.33
N GLU A 253 -2.77 3.45 24.90
CA GLU A 253 -1.47 3.47 25.58
C GLU A 253 -1.57 4.04 27.00
N LEU A 254 -2.37 5.10 27.17
CA LEU A 254 -2.62 5.70 28.48
C LEU A 254 -3.40 4.74 29.39
N VAL A 255 -4.38 4.03 28.83
CA VAL A 255 -5.16 3.00 29.52
C VAL A 255 -4.26 1.83 29.93
N ASP A 256 -3.43 1.31 29.03
CA ASP A 256 -2.48 0.23 29.32
C ASP A 256 -1.50 0.62 30.42
N ARG A 257 -0.98 1.85 30.39
CA ARG A 257 -0.13 2.39 31.46
C ARG A 257 -0.89 2.49 32.79
N SER A 258 -2.14 2.92 32.75
CA SER A 258 -3.00 3.00 33.95
C SER A 258 -3.28 1.61 34.54
N VAL A 259 -3.58 0.63 33.68
CA VAL A 259 -3.81 -0.77 34.06
C VAL A 259 -2.54 -1.38 34.65
N PHE A 260 -1.37 -1.12 34.07
CA PHE A 260 -0.10 -1.59 34.60
C PHE A 260 0.18 -1.02 35.99
N VAL A 261 0.03 0.29 36.19
CA VAL A 261 0.20 0.96 37.50
C VAL A 261 -0.79 0.42 38.54
N LEU A 262 -2.04 0.16 38.16
CA LEU A 262 -3.04 -0.46 39.03
C LEU A 262 -2.70 -1.91 39.39
N LYS A 263 -2.13 -2.67 38.46
CA LYS A 263 -1.72 -4.06 38.69
C LYS A 263 -0.50 -4.14 39.61
N GLU A 264 0.45 -3.21 39.46
CA GLU A 264 1.67 -3.15 40.26
C GLU A 264 1.39 -2.63 41.68
N ASN A 265 0.37 -1.78 41.85
CA ASN A 265 -0.05 -1.30 43.16
C ASN A 265 -1.57 -1.40 43.36
N PRO A 266 -2.07 -2.60 43.73
CA PRO A 266 -3.51 -2.89 43.84
C PRO A 266 -4.23 -2.07 44.91
N LEU A 267 -3.51 -1.37 45.78
CA LEU A 267 -4.08 -0.49 46.81
C LEU A 267 -4.50 0.89 46.28
N ILE A 268 -4.06 1.30 45.08
CA ILE A 268 -4.38 2.62 44.52
C ILE A 268 -5.90 2.81 44.35
N LEU A 269 -6.59 1.82 43.78
CA LEU A 269 -8.03 1.89 43.53
C LEU A 269 -8.87 1.97 44.82
N PRO A 270 -8.68 1.09 45.84
CA PRO A 270 -9.43 1.19 47.09
C PRO A 270 -9.07 2.44 47.90
N VAL A 271 -7.82 2.92 47.86
CA VAL A 271 -7.43 4.16 48.55
C VAL A 271 -8.07 5.39 47.90
N ALA A 272 -8.05 5.48 46.57
CA ALA A 272 -8.71 6.56 45.84
C ALA A 272 -10.24 6.55 46.06
N GLY A 273 -10.87 5.37 46.00
CA GLY A 273 -12.29 5.20 46.29
C GLY A 273 -12.66 5.57 47.73
N GLY A 274 -11.85 5.14 48.70
CA GLY A 274 -12.01 5.50 50.12
C GLY A 274 -11.86 7.00 50.37
N ALA A 275 -10.88 7.65 49.75
CA ALA A 275 -10.70 9.10 49.83
C ALA A 275 -11.89 9.86 49.23
N LEU A 276 -12.40 9.44 48.08
CA LEU A 276 -13.59 10.04 47.45
C LEU A 276 -14.84 9.88 48.33
N LEU A 277 -15.04 8.70 48.93
CA LEU A 277 -16.13 8.47 49.89
C LEU A 277 -16.01 9.35 51.13
N LEU A 278 -14.81 9.50 51.69
CA LEU A 278 -14.57 10.39 52.83
C LEU A 278 -14.87 11.86 52.47
N ILE A 279 -14.47 12.30 51.28
CA ILE A 279 -14.79 13.65 50.78
C ILE A 279 -16.31 13.82 50.66
N LEU A 280 -17.01 12.84 50.07
CA LEU A 280 -18.47 12.85 49.95
C LEU A 280 -19.17 12.86 51.32
N ILE A 281 -18.66 12.11 52.29
CA ILE A 281 -19.20 12.10 53.66
C ILE A 281 -18.98 13.46 54.34
N VAL A 282 -17.80 14.07 54.18
CA VAL A 282 -17.49 15.38 54.75
C VAL A 282 -18.34 16.49 54.10
N THR A 283 -18.55 16.45 52.78
CA THR A 283 -19.44 17.41 52.09
C THR A 283 -20.90 17.21 52.49
N LEU A 284 -21.35 15.97 52.67
CA LEU A 284 -22.69 15.65 53.17
C LEU A 284 -22.89 16.14 54.62
N ILE A 285 -21.92 15.92 55.51
CA ILE A 285 -21.97 16.41 56.90
C ILE A 285 -21.96 17.95 56.96
N LYS A 286 -21.19 18.62 56.10
CA LYS A 286 -21.20 20.09 56.00
C LYS A 286 -22.55 20.60 55.47
N SER A 287 -23.14 19.92 54.49
CA SER A 287 -24.48 20.25 53.98
C SER A 287 -25.56 20.08 55.06
N LEU A 288 -25.52 18.99 55.83
CA LEU A 288 -26.47 18.74 56.94
C LEU A 288 -26.30 19.71 58.12
N LYS A 289 -25.10 20.24 58.36
CA LYS A 289 -24.85 21.26 59.40
C LYS A 289 -25.10 22.69 58.93
N GLY A 290 -25.35 22.90 57.63
CA GLY A 290 -25.48 24.19 56.96
C GLY A 290 -26.90 24.77 56.93
N THR A 291 -27.82 24.35 57.80
CA THR A 291 -29.16 24.95 57.90
C THR A 291 -29.42 25.44 59.33
N LYS A 292 -29.11 26.72 59.59
CA LYS A 292 -29.73 27.47 60.70
C LYS A 292 -30.58 28.61 60.11
N PRO A 293 -31.79 28.85 60.63
CA PRO A 293 -32.77 29.70 59.98
C PRO A 293 -32.51 31.18 60.24
N GLU A 294 -32.74 31.98 59.21
CA GLU A 294 -32.80 33.44 59.21
C GLU A 294 -33.93 33.92 60.14
N LYS A 295 -33.62 34.81 61.10
CA LYS A 295 -34.62 35.48 61.94
C LYS A 295 -35.02 36.82 61.33
N THR A 296 -36.26 36.89 60.87
CA THR A 296 -36.97 38.10 60.42
C THR A 296 -37.40 38.99 61.60
N THR A 297 -37.31 40.29 61.36
CA THR A 297 -37.73 41.42 62.19
C THR A 297 -39.26 41.51 62.34
N LYS A 298 -39.80 41.92 63.51
CA LYS A 298 -40.89 42.94 63.69
C LYS A 298 -41.44 43.10 65.13
N ALA A 299 -41.44 44.36 65.60
CA ALA A 299 -42.48 45.17 66.28
C ALA A 299 -43.35 44.68 67.47
N LYS A 300 -43.19 45.41 68.61
CA LYS A 300 -44.16 46.00 69.59
C LYS A 300 -45.58 45.41 69.80
N LYS A 301 -45.94 45.16 71.07
CA LYS A 301 -47.13 45.76 71.76
C LYS A 301 -47.05 45.65 73.31
N ASN A 302 -47.45 46.74 73.98
CA ASN A 302 -47.49 47.00 75.44
C ASN A 302 -48.40 46.05 76.25
N THR A 303 -48.25 46.03 77.61
CA THR A 303 -49.22 46.59 78.61
C THR A 303 -48.91 46.15 80.07
N LYS A 304 -48.72 47.13 80.99
CA LYS A 304 -49.08 47.25 82.46
C LYS A 304 -48.79 46.08 83.43
N LYS A 305 -48.59 46.21 84.77
CA LYS A 305 -48.47 47.26 85.81
C LYS A 305 -48.27 46.50 87.17
N ALA A 306 -47.92 47.23 88.25
CA ALA A 306 -47.94 46.91 89.70
C ALA A 306 -46.55 46.55 90.27
N ASP A 307 -46.02 47.18 91.33
CA ASP A 307 -46.44 48.28 92.22
C ASP A 307 -45.20 49.12 92.59
#